data_AF-A0A380GY52-F1
#
_entry.id   AF-A0A380GY52-F1
#
_cell.length_a   1.000
_cell.length_b   1.000
_cell.length_c   1.000
_cell.angle_alpha   90.00
_cell.angle_beta   90.00
_cell.angle_gamma   90.00
#
_symmetry.space_group_name_H-M   'P 1'
#
loop_
_entity.id
_entity.type
_entity.pdbx_description
1 polymer ?
#
loop_
_entity_poly.entity_id
_entity_poly.type
_entity_poly.pdbx_seq_one_letter_code
_entity_poly.pdbx_strand_id
1 'polypeptide(L)'
;MSRLTWEIIYPPLVQSYDYVGKVEPSLAQELGFTDEVTVFAGGGDNACGAIGAGVIQDKSALCSIGTSGVVLNVEFDHVTSYDSNLHFFNHSIPHTYYAMSVTLAAGYSLNWLKRTFFDDDSFETIMRQAETSKIGSDYYLRLI
;
A
#
# COMPACT_ATOMS: atom_id res chain seq x y z
N MET A 1 -20.90 38.01 0.72
CA MET A 1 -20.05 36.85 1.05
C MET A 1 -19.57 36.26 -0.27
N SER A 2 -18.30 36.46 -0.64
CA SER A 2 -17.72 35.82 -1.83
C SER A 2 -17.67 34.31 -1.60
N ARG A 3 -18.24 33.53 -2.52
CA ARG A 3 -18.12 32.07 -2.48
C ARG A 3 -16.66 31.71 -2.77
N LEU A 4 -16.03 30.97 -1.86
CA LEU A 4 -14.74 30.33 -2.14
C LEU A 4 -14.94 29.38 -3.33
N THR A 5 -14.09 29.51 -4.34
CA THR A 5 -14.05 28.58 -5.49
C THR A 5 -13.11 27.42 -5.16
N TRP A 6 -13.32 26.27 -5.81
CA TRP A 6 -12.51 25.06 -5.61
C TRP A 6 -11.00 25.33 -5.77
N GLU A 7 -10.64 26.22 -6.69
CA GLU A 7 -9.26 26.65 -6.97
C GLU A 7 -8.57 27.36 -5.79
N ILE A 8 -9.35 27.91 -4.84
CA ILE A 8 -8.81 28.59 -3.66
C ILE A 8 -8.64 27.61 -2.49
N ILE A 9 -9.37 26.49 -2.49
CA ILE A 9 -9.42 25.55 -1.36
C ILE A 9 -8.45 24.39 -1.56
N TYR A 10 -8.27 23.92 -2.79
CA TYR A 10 -7.46 22.74 -3.10
C TYR A 10 -6.20 23.12 -3.87
N PRO A 11 -5.09 22.40 -3.63
CA PRO A 11 -3.91 22.56 -4.46
C PRO A 11 -4.21 22.15 -5.91
N PRO A 12 -3.50 22.71 -6.90
CA PRO A 12 -3.59 22.26 -8.27
C PRO A 12 -3.24 20.77 -8.37
N LEU A 13 -3.98 20.03 -9.18
CA LEU A 13 -3.67 18.64 -9.47
C LEU A 13 -2.52 18.58 -10.47
N VAL A 14 -1.50 17.79 -10.13
CA VAL A 14 -0.33 17.51 -10.96
C VAL A 14 -0.14 16.01 -11.07
N GLN A 15 0.61 15.56 -12.08
CA GLN A 15 0.97 14.15 -12.21
C GLN A 15 2.05 13.77 -11.21
N SER A 16 2.09 12.51 -10.79
CA SER A 16 3.07 12.02 -9.81
C SER A 16 4.53 12.28 -10.18
N TYR A 17 4.82 12.32 -11.48
CA TYR A 17 6.16 12.53 -12.04
C TYR A 17 6.42 13.98 -12.47
N ASP A 18 5.53 14.91 -12.16
CA ASP A 18 5.75 16.33 -12.45
C ASP A 18 6.76 16.92 -11.48
N TYR A 19 7.67 17.75 -12.01
CA TYR A 19 8.52 18.62 -11.21
C TYR A 19 7.65 19.70 -10.55
N VAL A 20 7.75 19.82 -9.24
CA VAL A 20 6.94 20.78 -8.45
C VAL A 20 7.78 21.87 -7.78
N GLY A 21 9.10 21.80 -7.89
CA GLY A 21 9.99 22.82 -7.34
C GLY A 21 11.32 22.25 -6.86
N LYS A 22 11.96 23.01 -5.98
CA LYS A 22 13.23 22.65 -5.35
C LYS A 22 13.11 22.84 -3.86
N VAL A 23 13.93 22.12 -3.11
CA VAL A 23 14.07 22.36 -1.67
C VAL A 23 14.63 23.77 -1.47
N GLU A 24 14.01 24.55 -0.58
CA GLU A 24 14.49 25.88 -0.21
C GLU A 24 15.94 25.84 0.26
N PRO A 25 16.82 26.78 -0.12
CA PRO A 25 18.24 26.73 0.20
C PRO A 25 18.55 26.60 1.70
N SER A 26 17.75 27.27 2.55
CA SER A 26 17.89 27.18 4.01
C SER A 26 17.60 25.78 4.54
N LEU A 27 16.55 25.14 4.02
CA LEU A 27 16.19 23.76 4.40
C LEU A 27 17.20 22.75 3.83
N ALA A 28 17.69 22.98 2.62
CA ALA A 28 18.73 22.15 2.02
C ALA A 28 20.01 22.17 2.86
N GLN A 29 20.42 23.35 3.34
CA GLN A 29 21.55 23.51 4.25
C GLN A 29 21.33 22.80 5.58
N GLU A 30 20.14 22.92 6.18
CA GLU A 30 19.79 22.25 7.43
C GLU A 30 19.83 20.72 7.30
N LEU A 31 19.36 20.18 6.18
CA LEU A 31 19.37 18.75 5.87
C LEU A 31 20.74 18.23 5.40
N GLY A 32 21.73 19.12 5.23
CA GLY A 32 23.10 18.77 4.83
C GLY A 32 23.27 18.45 3.35
N PHE A 33 22.35 18.91 2.49
CA PHE A 33 22.52 18.77 1.04
C PHE A 33 23.56 19.75 0.51
N THR A 34 24.50 19.23 -0.28
CA THR A 34 25.57 20.03 -0.93
C THR A 34 25.16 20.57 -2.29
N ASP A 35 24.16 19.93 -2.91
CA ASP A 35 23.68 20.23 -4.24
C ASP A 35 22.21 20.68 -4.20
N GLU A 36 21.76 21.26 -5.30
CA GLU A 36 20.36 21.64 -5.48
C GLU A 36 19.48 20.38 -5.57
N VAL A 37 18.48 20.27 -4.68
CA VAL A 37 17.56 19.13 -4.63
C VAL A 37 16.24 19.48 -5.30
N THR A 38 15.92 18.79 -6.38
CA THR A 38 14.63 18.90 -7.07
C THR A 38 13.56 18.08 -6.35
N VAL A 39 12.32 18.57 -6.42
CA VAL A 39 11.14 17.95 -5.81
C VAL A 39 10.17 17.59 -6.92
N PHE A 40 9.71 16.35 -6.89
CA PHE A 40 8.64 15.83 -7.74
C PHE A 40 7.39 15.59 -6.89
N ALA A 41 6.21 15.65 -7.52
CA ALA A 41 4.94 15.53 -6.81
C ALA A 41 4.83 14.22 -6.00
N GLY A 42 5.43 13.15 -6.50
CA GLY A 42 5.45 11.85 -5.84
C GLY A 42 4.10 11.15 -5.91
N GLY A 43 3.90 10.18 -5.02
CA GLY A 43 2.76 9.29 -5.05
C GLY A 43 2.24 8.94 -3.68
N GLY A 44 1.05 8.34 -3.65
CA GLY A 44 0.57 7.66 -2.45
C GLY A 44 1.47 6.48 -2.09
N ASP A 45 1.53 6.15 -0.80
CA ASP A 45 2.37 5.08 -0.25
C ASP A 45 2.20 3.73 -0.96
N ASN A 46 0.96 3.32 -1.25
CA ASN A 46 0.65 2.05 -1.91
C ASN A 46 1.13 2.03 -3.37
N ALA A 47 0.93 3.13 -4.11
CA ALA A 47 1.41 3.26 -5.48
C ALA A 47 2.94 3.26 -5.54
N CYS A 48 3.60 4.04 -4.67
CA CYS A 48 5.06 4.05 -4.57
C CYS A 48 5.61 2.71 -4.08
N GLY A 49 4.93 2.03 -3.16
CA GLY A 49 5.28 0.71 -2.68
C GLY A 49 5.21 -0.34 -3.79
N ALA A 50 4.17 -0.30 -4.63
CA ALA A 50 4.06 -1.17 -5.81
C ALA A 50 5.21 -0.93 -6.79
N ILE A 51 5.57 0.34 -7.07
CA ILE A 51 6.74 0.69 -7.89
C ILE A 51 8.03 0.13 -7.28
N GLY A 52 8.26 0.36 -5.98
CA GLY A 52 9.46 -0.10 -5.29
C GLY A 52 9.58 -1.63 -5.26
N ALA A 53 8.46 -2.35 -5.26
CA ALA A 53 8.41 -3.80 -5.33
C ALA A 53 8.48 -4.36 -6.77
N GLY A 54 8.49 -3.52 -7.80
CA GLY A 54 8.44 -3.94 -9.21
C GLY A 54 7.07 -4.46 -9.66
N VAL A 55 6.02 -4.26 -8.86
CA VAL A 55 4.63 -4.61 -9.18
C VAL A 55 4.03 -3.48 -10.01
N ILE A 56 4.39 -3.45 -11.29
CA ILE A 56 4.06 -2.36 -12.23
C ILE A 56 3.54 -2.85 -13.58
N GLN A 57 3.34 -4.16 -13.72
CA GLN A 57 2.92 -4.79 -14.97
C GLN A 57 1.46 -5.24 -14.89
N ASP A 58 0.84 -5.44 -16.05
CA ASP A 58 -0.49 -6.03 -16.15
C ASP A 58 -0.51 -7.38 -15.42
N LYS A 59 -1.59 -7.61 -14.65
CA LYS A 59 -1.81 -8.82 -13.84
C LYS A 59 -0.76 -9.05 -12.76
N SER A 60 0.01 -8.03 -12.39
CA SER A 60 0.86 -8.08 -11.19
C SER A 60 0.09 -7.57 -9.97
N ALA A 61 0.26 -8.28 -8.85
CA ALA A 61 -0.36 -7.93 -7.59
C ALA A 61 0.67 -7.84 -6.46
N LEU A 62 0.48 -6.88 -5.57
CA LEU A 62 1.24 -6.73 -4.34
C LEU A 62 0.39 -7.29 -3.20
N CYS A 63 0.92 -8.29 -2.48
CA CYS A 63 0.35 -8.78 -1.23
C CYS A 63 1.33 -8.43 -0.11
N SER A 64 1.01 -7.40 0.67
CA SER A 64 1.80 -6.99 1.82
C SER A 64 1.14 -7.53 3.08
N ILE A 65 1.85 -8.36 3.84
CA ILE A 65 1.38 -8.94 5.10
C ILE A 65 2.22 -8.38 6.25
N GLY A 66 1.73 -7.30 6.84
CA GLY A 66 2.22 -6.74 8.10
C GLY A 66 1.23 -7.02 9.24
N THR A 67 1.19 -6.15 10.25
CA THR A 67 0.13 -6.18 11.28
C THR A 67 -1.25 -6.19 10.63
N SER A 68 -1.48 -5.26 9.71
CA SER A 68 -2.54 -5.28 8.71
C SER A 68 -2.00 -5.82 7.37
N GLY A 69 -2.91 -6.19 6.47
CA GLY A 69 -2.59 -6.63 5.12
C GLY A 69 -3.14 -5.70 4.07
N VAL A 70 -2.44 -5.60 2.94
CA VAL A 70 -2.91 -4.91 1.73
C VAL A 70 -2.78 -5.88 0.56
N VAL A 71 -3.84 -5.97 -0.23
CA VAL A 71 -3.78 -6.58 -1.57
C VAL A 71 -4.05 -5.48 -2.57
N LEU A 72 -3.11 -5.28 -3.49
CA LEU A 72 -3.17 -4.27 -4.54
C LEU A 72 -2.96 -4.94 -5.89
N ASN A 73 -3.77 -4.56 -6.87
CA ASN A 73 -3.64 -4.98 -8.27
C ASN A 73 -3.41 -3.76 -9.16
N VAL A 74 -2.46 -3.87 -10.10
CA VAL A 74 -2.20 -2.82 -11.10
C VAL A 74 -3.23 -2.95 -12.23
N GLU A 75 -3.80 -1.81 -12.63
CA GLU A 75 -4.86 -1.72 -13.63
C GLU A 75 -4.47 -0.71 -14.72
N PHE A 76 -4.74 -1.04 -15.98
CA PHE A 76 -4.44 -0.17 -17.14
C PHE A 76 -5.69 0.47 -17.73
N ASP A 77 -6.87 -0.09 -17.44
CA ASP A 77 -8.15 0.48 -17.80
C ASP A 77 -8.74 1.25 -16.63
N HIS A 78 -9.38 2.37 -16.92
CA HIS A 78 -10.11 3.16 -15.93
C HIS A 78 -11.43 2.46 -15.60
N VAL A 79 -11.37 1.40 -14.80
CA VAL A 79 -12.54 0.64 -14.33
C VAL A 79 -13.19 1.39 -13.18
N THR A 80 -14.47 1.74 -13.33
CA THR A 80 -15.22 2.55 -12.34
C THR A 80 -16.21 1.76 -11.50
N SER A 81 -16.40 0.47 -11.80
CA SER A 81 -17.35 -0.38 -11.08
C SER A 81 -16.65 -1.57 -10.44
N TYR A 82 -16.19 -1.38 -9.21
CA TYR A 82 -15.89 -2.47 -8.30
C TYR A 82 -16.99 -2.57 -7.24
N ASP A 83 -17.18 -3.77 -6.68
CA ASP A 83 -18.00 -3.93 -5.47
C ASP A 83 -17.42 -3.05 -4.34
N SER A 84 -18.25 -2.68 -3.37
CA SER A 84 -17.95 -1.68 -2.34
C SER A 84 -16.75 -1.99 -1.42
N ASN A 85 -16.08 -3.13 -1.62
CA ASN A 85 -14.96 -3.60 -0.81
C ASN A 85 -13.59 -3.27 -1.41
N LEU A 86 -13.56 -2.65 -2.59
CA LEU A 86 -12.32 -2.24 -3.25
C LEU A 86 -12.23 -0.72 -3.35
N HIS A 87 -11.05 -0.20 -3.06
CA HIS A 87 -10.70 1.18 -3.38
C HIS A 87 -10.02 1.22 -4.75
N PHE A 88 -10.32 2.23 -5.55
CA PHE A 88 -9.72 2.45 -6.86
C PHE A 88 -9.09 3.84 -6.94
N PHE A 89 -7.82 3.90 -7.31
CA PHE A 89 -7.04 5.14 -7.31
C PHE A 89 -6.15 5.26 -8.56
N ASN A 90 -5.71 6.48 -8.87
CA ASN A 90 -4.64 6.72 -9.84
C ASN A 90 -3.33 6.14 -9.33
N HIS A 91 -2.59 5.46 -10.19
CA HIS A 91 -1.24 5.02 -9.90
C HIS A 91 -0.24 6.16 -10.13
N SER A 92 0.96 6.04 -9.58
CA SER A 92 2.06 6.98 -9.83
C SER A 92 2.81 6.73 -11.14
N ILE A 93 2.29 5.84 -11.99
CA ILE A 93 2.77 5.57 -13.35
C ILE A 93 1.77 6.20 -14.32
N PRO A 94 2.23 6.87 -15.39
CA PRO A 94 1.34 7.44 -16.39
C PRO A 94 0.31 6.43 -16.90
N HIS A 95 -0.94 6.88 -17.07
CA HIS A 95 -2.04 6.07 -17.63
C HIS A 95 -2.27 4.73 -16.91
N THR A 96 -2.00 4.69 -15.61
CA THR A 96 -2.11 3.48 -14.79
C THR A 96 -2.93 3.78 -13.54
N TYR A 97 -3.63 2.76 -13.06
CA TYR A 97 -4.49 2.79 -11.88
C TYR A 97 -4.15 1.61 -10.97
N TYR A 98 -4.74 1.58 -9.78
CA TYR A 98 -4.73 0.38 -8.97
C TYR A 98 -6.02 0.22 -8.19
N ALA A 99 -6.43 -1.04 -8.05
CA ALA A 99 -7.46 -1.45 -7.12
C ALA A 99 -6.80 -2.05 -5.88
N MET A 100 -7.31 -1.74 -4.69
CA MET A 100 -6.78 -2.30 -3.45
C MET A 100 -7.86 -2.64 -2.44
N SER A 101 -7.57 -3.63 -1.60
CA SER A 101 -8.29 -3.93 -0.36
C SER A 101 -7.34 -3.95 0.83
N VAL A 102 -7.90 -3.72 2.01
CA VAL A 102 -7.16 -3.72 3.27
C VAL A 102 -7.78 -4.76 4.21
N THR A 103 -6.93 -5.57 4.83
CA THR A 103 -7.31 -6.50 5.90
C THR A 103 -6.70 -6.00 7.22
N LEU A 104 -7.53 -5.70 8.22
CA LEU A 104 -7.04 -5.09 9.46
C LEU A 104 -6.16 -6.04 10.30
N ALA A 105 -6.35 -7.35 10.19
CA ALA A 105 -5.72 -8.35 11.06
C ALA A 105 -4.96 -9.45 10.29
N ALA A 106 -4.13 -9.09 9.32
CA ALA A 106 -3.37 -10.07 8.53
C ALA A 106 -2.32 -10.81 9.39
N GLY A 107 -1.18 -10.18 9.69
CA GLY A 107 -0.17 -10.76 10.59
C GLY A 107 -0.58 -10.70 12.07
N TYR A 108 -1.43 -9.74 12.45
CA TYR A 108 -1.88 -9.59 13.84
C TYR A 108 -2.67 -10.82 14.33
N SER A 109 -3.48 -11.43 13.48
CA SER A 109 -4.24 -12.65 13.83
C SER A 109 -3.32 -13.84 14.10
N LEU A 110 -2.25 -14.00 13.31
CA LEU A 110 -1.24 -15.03 13.54
C LEU A 110 -0.47 -14.78 14.85
N ASN A 111 -0.13 -13.53 15.14
CA ASN A 111 0.50 -13.17 16.41
C ASN A 111 -0.43 -13.41 17.61
N TRP A 112 -1.72 -13.09 17.48
CA TRP A 112 -2.72 -13.39 18.49
C TRP A 112 -2.85 -14.90 18.73
N LEU A 113 -2.88 -15.71 17.67
CA LEU A 113 -2.94 -17.18 17.76
C LEU A 113 -1.75 -17.71 18.57
N LYS A 114 -0.52 -17.27 18.22
CA LYS A 114 0.70 -17.64 18.94
C LYS A 114 0.55 -17.32 20.43
N ARG A 115 0.26 -16.06 20.77
CA ARG A 115 0.18 -15.62 22.18
C ARG A 115 -0.91 -16.32 22.99
N THR A 116 -1.96 -16.80 22.33
CA THR A 116 -3.10 -17.41 23.01
C THR A 116 -2.90 -18.91 23.26
N PHE A 117 -2.28 -19.63 22.32
CA PHE A 117 -2.23 -21.10 22.35
C PHE A 117 -0.81 -21.68 22.34
N PHE A 118 0.20 -20.87 22.01
CA PHE A 118 1.56 -21.29 21.71
C PHE A 118 2.58 -20.25 22.25
N ASP A 119 2.34 -19.73 23.46
CA ASP A 119 3.09 -18.58 24.00
C ASP A 119 4.59 -18.89 24.10
N ASP A 120 4.94 -20.13 24.49
CA ASP A 120 6.31 -20.62 24.61
C ASP A 120 6.95 -21.08 23.29
N ASP A 121 6.17 -21.29 22.23
CA ASP A 121 6.67 -21.82 20.96
C ASP A 121 7.12 -20.70 20.01
N SER A 122 8.13 -20.97 19.17
CA SER A 122 8.50 -20.07 18.08
C SER A 122 7.48 -20.14 16.92
N PHE A 123 7.43 -19.11 16.06
CA PHE A 123 6.63 -19.19 14.83
C PHE A 123 7.06 -20.36 13.92
N GLU A 124 8.36 -20.66 13.86
CA GLU A 124 8.87 -21.80 13.08
C GLU A 124 8.30 -23.13 13.60
N THR A 125 8.27 -23.32 14.91
CA THR A 125 7.66 -24.49 15.56
C THR A 125 6.19 -24.62 15.20
N ILE A 126 5.43 -23.53 15.28
CA ILE A 126 4.00 -23.49 14.95
C ILE A 126 3.76 -23.85 13.47
N MET A 127 4.58 -23.30 12.55
CA MET A 127 4.47 -23.60 11.12
C MET A 127 4.76 -25.07 10.82
N ARG A 128 5.80 -25.65 11.44
CA ARG A 128 6.11 -27.09 11.28
C ARG A 128 4.99 -28.00 11.77
N GLN A 129 4.30 -27.62 12.86
CA GLN A 129 3.12 -28.35 13.31
C GLN A 129 1.97 -28.23 12.29
N ALA A 130 1.72 -27.02 11.78
CA ALA A 130 0.67 -26.76 10.80
C ALA A 130 0.85 -27.55 9.49
N GLU A 131 2.09 -27.79 9.05
CA GLU A 131 2.41 -28.61 7.88
C GLU A 131 1.96 -30.07 8.01
N THR A 132 1.78 -30.58 9.22
CA THR A 132 1.27 -31.95 9.45
C THR A 132 -0.24 -32.07 9.29
N SER A 133 -0.94 -30.93 9.21
CA SER A 133 -2.38 -30.88 8.94
C SER A 133 -2.67 -31.20 7.47
N LYS A 134 -3.85 -31.77 7.20
CA LYS A 134 -4.32 -31.92 5.83
C LYS A 134 -4.67 -30.55 5.24
N ILE A 135 -4.56 -30.42 3.93
CA ILE A 135 -5.08 -29.25 3.21
C ILE A 135 -6.56 -29.06 3.58
N GLY A 136 -6.93 -27.83 3.94
CA GLY A 136 -8.28 -27.49 4.43
C GLY A 136 -8.54 -27.83 5.90
N SER A 137 -7.55 -28.37 6.63
CA SER A 137 -7.58 -28.69 8.06
C SER A 137 -8.87 -29.40 8.49
N ASP A 138 -9.23 -30.51 7.83
CA ASP A 138 -10.46 -31.29 8.08
C ASP A 138 -11.74 -30.42 8.16
N TYR A 139 -11.84 -29.39 7.30
CA TYR A 139 -12.96 -28.44 7.20
C TYR A 139 -13.11 -27.48 8.37
N TYR A 140 -12.12 -27.37 9.27
CA TYR A 140 -12.08 -26.28 10.24
C TYR A 140 -11.89 -24.94 9.53
N LEU A 141 -12.94 -24.12 9.48
CA LEU A 141 -12.91 -22.79 8.90
C LEU A 141 -12.46 -21.75 9.94
N ARG A 142 -11.40 -21.00 9.64
CA ARG A 142 -11.14 -19.71 10.27
C ARG A 142 -11.07 -18.64 9.19
N LEU A 143 -12.08 -17.77 9.17
CA LEU A 143 -12.04 -16.52 8.42
C LEU A 143 -11.40 -15.47 9.32
N ILE A 144 -10.37 -14.80 8.79
CA ILE A 144 -9.73 -13.62 9.39
C ILE A 144 -10.27 -12.39 8.67
#